data_AF-A0A4U0FE32-F1
#
_entry.id   AF-A0A4U0FE32-F1
#
_cell.length_a   1.000
_cell.length_b   1.000
_cell.length_c   1.000
_cell.angle_alpha   90.00
_cell.angle_beta   90.00
_cell.angle_gamma   90.00
#
_symmetry.space_group_name_H-M   'P 1'
#
loop_
_entity.id
_entity.type
_entity.pdbx_description
1 polymer ?
#
loop_
_entity_poly.entity_id
_entity_poly.type
_entity_poly.pdbx_seq_one_letter_code
_entity_poly.pdbx_strand_id
1 'polypeptide(L)'
;MKKIVAGGIILFCGIILYLGIHIPAAYHASKLGSWSTPPGRLGTALNEMGGATATYYSVIMIIGGMILLVWGCFDDEITSALKKLRKFINS
;
A
#
# COMPACT_ATOMS: atom_id res chain seq x y z
N MET A 1 0.95 -13.58 15.19
CA MET A 1 1.07 -14.30 13.89
C MET A 1 -0.07 -14.05 12.90
N LYS A 2 -1.36 -14.24 13.24
CA LYS A 2 -2.47 -14.06 12.27
C LYS A 2 -2.50 -12.68 11.58
N LYS A 3 -2.24 -11.61 12.35
CA LYS A 3 -2.15 -10.22 11.85
C LYS A 3 -1.02 -10.04 10.82
N ILE A 4 0.13 -10.66 11.07
CA ILE A 4 1.31 -10.61 10.19
C ILE A 4 1.00 -11.28 8.85
N VAL A 5 0.41 -12.48 8.89
CA VAL A 5 0.05 -13.23 7.67
C VAL A 5 -1.01 -12.45 6.86
N ALA A 6 -2.04 -11.92 7.51
CA ALA A 6 -3.06 -11.10 6.85
C ALA A 6 -2.45 -9.83 6.23
N GLY A 7 -1.62 -9.10 6.98
CA GLY A 7 -0.94 -7.90 6.47
C GLY A 7 -0.01 -8.20 5.30
N GLY A 8 0.73 -9.32 5.36
CA GLY A 8 1.61 -9.77 4.28
C GLY A 8 0.85 -10.08 2.99
N ILE A 9 -0.27 -10.82 3.08
CA ILE A 9 -1.11 -11.13 1.91
C ILE A 9 -1.70 -9.86 1.32
N ILE A 10 -2.28 -8.98 2.14
CA ILE A 10 -2.89 -7.73 1.67
C ILE A 10 -1.84 -6.83 1.00
N LEU A 11 -0.66 -6.69 1.60
CA LEU A 11 0.44 -5.93 1.04
C LEU A 11 0.87 -6.49 -0.32
N PHE A 12 1.06 -7.81 -0.40
CA PHE A 12 1.47 -8.48 -1.63
C PHE A 12 0.44 -8.33 -2.76
N CYS A 13 -0.85 -8.51 -2.44
CA CYS A 13 -1.94 -8.25 -3.39
C CYS A 13 -1.96 -6.80 -3.87
N GLY A 14 -1.76 -5.83 -2.96
CA GLY A 14 -1.69 -4.41 -3.30
C GLY A 14 -0.51 -4.11 -4.24
N ILE A 15 0.66 -4.69 -3.99
CA ILE A 15 1.85 -4.53 -4.85
C ILE A 15 1.60 -5.14 -6.23
N ILE A 16 1.04 -6.36 -6.32
CA ILE A 16 0.73 -6.99 -7.61
C ILE A 16 -0.27 -6.13 -8.39
N LEU A 17 -1.33 -5.66 -7.74
CA LEU A 17 -2.33 -4.80 -8.39
C LEU A 17 -1.69 -3.51 -8.91
N TYR A 18 -0.85 -2.87 -8.09
CA TYR A 18 -0.14 -1.65 -8.47
C TYR A 18 0.75 -1.87 -9.71
N LEU A 19 1.56 -2.93 -9.70
CA LEU A 19 2.45 -3.28 -10.81
C LEU A 19 1.67 -3.68 -12.06
N GLY A 20 0.60 -4.46 -11.91
CA GLY A 20 -0.26 -4.89 -13.01
C GLY A 20 -0.91 -3.74 -13.78
N ILE A 21 -1.07 -2.57 -13.14
CA ILE A 21 -1.58 -1.35 -13.78
C ILE A 21 -0.44 -0.49 -14.32
N HIS A 22 0.63 -0.30 -13.55
CA HIS A 22 1.68 0.64 -13.91
C HIS A 22 2.58 0.16 -15.05
N ILE A 23 2.79 -1.16 -15.18
CA ILE A 23 3.58 -1.73 -16.28
C ILE A 23 2.91 -1.46 -17.64
N PRO A 24 1.64 -1.85 -17.87
CA PRO A 24 0.97 -1.51 -19.13
C PRO A 24 0.76 0.00 -19.28
N ALA A 25 0.58 0.76 -18.19
CA ALA A 25 0.46 2.21 -18.26
C ALA A 25 1.74 2.87 -18.77
N ALA A 26 2.90 2.39 -18.32
CA ALA A 26 4.19 2.87 -18.80
C ALA A 26 4.38 2.54 -20.28
N TYR A 27 3.96 1.35 -20.70
CA TYR A 27 3.98 0.97 -22.11
C TYR A 27 3.07 1.84 -22.97
N HIS A 28 1.83 2.10 -22.52
CA HIS A 28 0.90 2.99 -23.22
C HIS A 28 1.43 4.44 -23.25
N ALA A 29 1.95 4.94 -22.12
CA ALA A 29 2.58 6.26 -22.01
C ALA A 29 3.72 6.46 -23.01
N SER A 30 4.49 5.42 -23.32
CA SER A 30 5.58 5.48 -24.31
C SER A 30 5.07 5.74 -25.74
N LYS A 31 3.81 5.39 -26.02
CA LYS A 31 3.13 5.58 -27.31
C LYS A 31 2.27 6.83 -27.37
N LEU A 32 2.05 7.53 -26.23
CA LEU A 32 1.28 8.77 -26.24
C LEU A 32 2.05 9.88 -26.99
N GLY A 33 1.41 10.38 -28.05
CA GLY A 33 1.92 11.48 -28.87
C GLY A 33 1.71 12.87 -28.24
N SER A 34 0.71 13.03 -27.36
CA SER A 34 0.41 14.29 -26.69
C SER A 34 -0.08 14.03 -25.26
N TRP A 35 0.30 14.87 -24.31
CA TRP A 35 -0.20 14.85 -22.93
C TRP A 35 -0.19 16.27 -22.37
N SER A 36 -1.04 16.52 -21.37
CA SER A 36 -1.06 17.79 -20.63
C SER A 36 -0.38 17.63 -19.28
N THR A 37 0.19 18.71 -18.76
CA THR A 37 0.80 18.76 -17.43
C THR A 37 0.06 19.81 -16.60
N PRO A 38 -0.69 19.42 -15.55
CA PRO A 38 -0.97 18.08 -15.02
C PRO A 38 -2.05 17.31 -15.83
N PRO A 39 -2.12 15.95 -15.83
CA PRO A 39 -1.51 14.98 -14.90
C PRO A 39 -0.18 14.35 -15.38
N GLY A 40 0.41 14.84 -16.48
CA GLY A 40 1.65 14.31 -17.05
C GLY A 40 1.44 13.00 -17.81
N ARG A 41 2.45 12.56 -18.56
CA ARG A 41 2.33 11.47 -19.54
C ARG A 41 1.82 10.15 -18.96
N LEU A 42 2.40 9.73 -17.84
CA LEU A 42 1.97 8.50 -17.14
C LEU A 42 0.57 8.66 -16.55
N GLY A 43 0.24 9.82 -15.98
CA GLY A 43 -1.09 10.10 -15.44
C GLY A 43 -2.17 10.14 -16.53
N THR A 44 -1.85 10.69 -17.71
CA THR A 44 -2.72 10.65 -18.88
C THR A 44 -2.94 9.20 -19.33
N ALA A 45 -1.87 8.41 -19.47
CA ALA A 45 -1.98 6.99 -19.81
C ALA A 45 -2.80 6.20 -18.79
N LEU A 46 -2.60 6.46 -17.50
CA LEU A 46 -3.33 5.82 -16.41
C LEU A 46 -4.84 6.11 -16.49
N ASN A 47 -5.20 7.36 -16.80
CA ASN A 47 -6.59 7.79 -16.94
C ASN A 47 -7.24 7.21 -18.20
N GLU A 48 -6.55 7.22 -19.35
CA GLU A 48 -7.07 6.65 -20.59
C GLU A 48 -7.32 5.14 -20.49
N MET A 49 -6.49 4.41 -19.73
CA MET A 49 -6.67 2.98 -19.50
C MET A 49 -7.68 2.66 -18.37
N GLY A 50 -8.26 3.67 -17.71
CA GLY A 50 -9.12 3.47 -16.54
C GLY A 50 -8.39 2.93 -15.29
N GLY A 51 -7.06 2.98 -15.28
CA GLY A 51 -6.21 2.48 -14.19
C GLY A 51 -6.19 3.36 -12.94
N ALA A 52 -6.81 4.54 -12.97
CA ALA A 52 -6.82 5.47 -11.85
C ALA A 52 -7.50 4.90 -10.59
N THR A 53 -8.67 4.27 -10.74
CA THR A 53 -9.41 3.65 -9.63
C THR A 53 -8.65 2.47 -9.05
N ALA A 54 -8.14 1.59 -9.91
CA ALA A 54 -7.39 0.42 -9.49
C ALA A 54 -6.07 0.81 -8.80
N THR A 55 -5.44 1.92 -9.22
CA THR A 55 -4.27 2.49 -8.53
C THR A 55 -4.63 2.96 -7.13
N TYR A 56 -5.75 3.67 -6.97
CA TYR A 56 -6.21 4.11 -5.66
C TYR A 56 -6.43 2.93 -4.69
N TYR A 57 -7.10 1.88 -5.14
CA TYR A 57 -7.29 0.67 -4.33
C TYR A 57 -5.98 -0.05 -4.00
N SER A 58 -5.05 -0.12 -4.97
CA SER A 58 -3.75 -0.73 -4.74
C SER A 58 -2.95 0.00 -3.65
N VAL A 59 -2.99 1.33 -3.63
CA VAL A 59 -2.33 2.16 -2.62
C VAL A 59 -2.98 1.94 -1.24
N ILE A 60 -4.31 1.89 -1.17
CA ILE A 60 -5.02 1.59 0.09
C ILE A 60 -4.63 0.20 0.62
N MET A 61 -4.56 -0.80 -0.25
CA MET A 61 -4.13 -2.14 0.15
C MET A 61 -2.68 -2.16 0.63
N ILE A 62 -1.77 -1.46 -0.05
CA ILE A 62 -0.37 -1.37 0.37
C ILE A 62 -0.26 -0.72 1.76
N ILE A 63 -0.91 0.43 1.96
CA ILE A 63 -0.90 1.15 3.24
C ILE A 63 -1.54 0.30 4.33
N GLY A 64 -2.72 -0.28 4.08
CA GLY A 64 -3.42 -1.13 5.05
C GLY A 64 -2.64 -2.39 5.41
N GLY A 65 -2.04 -3.06 4.42
CA GLY A 65 -1.17 -4.22 4.63
C GLY A 65 0.07 -3.88 5.44
N MET A 66 0.71 -2.74 5.16
CA MET A 66 1.86 -2.25 5.91
C MET A 66 1.51 -1.94 7.37
N ILE A 67 0.39 -1.25 7.62
CA ILE A 67 -0.09 -0.96 8.98
C ILE A 67 -0.34 -2.27 9.75
N LEU A 68 -0.99 -3.25 9.13
CA LEU A 68 -1.24 -4.56 9.75
C LEU A 68 0.04 -5.34 10.04
N LEU A 69 1.04 -5.25 9.17
CA LEU A 69 2.35 -5.89 9.40
C LEU A 69 3.07 -5.25 10.58
N VAL A 70 3.16 -3.91 10.62
CA VAL A 70 3.77 -3.18 11.72
C VAL A 70 3.04 -3.53 13.02
N TRP A 71 1.71 -3.43 13.06
CA TRP A 71 0.97 -3.80 14.26
C TRP A 71 1.19 -5.27 14.65
N GLY A 72 1.16 -6.19 13.69
CA GLY A 72 1.41 -7.60 13.95
C GLY A 72 2.81 -7.89 14.49
N CYS A 73 3.81 -7.10 14.12
CA CYS A 73 5.21 -7.27 14.54
C CYS A 73 5.48 -6.65 15.91
N PHE A 74 4.90 -5.48 16.20
CA PHE A 74 5.13 -4.73 17.44
C PHE A 74 4.12 -5.04 18.56
N ASP A 75 3.12 -5.89 18.33
CA ASP A 75 2.06 -6.24 19.31
C ASP A 75 2.64 -6.70 20.66
N ASP A 76 3.68 -7.55 20.61
CA ASP A 76 4.29 -8.13 21.80
C ASP A 76 5.14 -7.10 22.57
N GLU A 77 5.86 -6.23 21.86
CA GLU A 77 6.70 -5.17 22.43
C GLU A 77 5.86 -4.08 23.09
N ILE A 78 4.78 -3.64 22.42
CA ILE A 78 3.82 -2.69 22.96
C ILE A 78 3.15 -3.26 24.22
N THR A 79 2.74 -4.53 24.18
CA THR A 79 2.11 -5.19 25.33
C THR A 79 3.08 -5.33 26.51
N SER A 80 4.35 -5.63 26.23
CA SER A 80 5.41 -5.72 27.24
C SER A 80 5.72 -4.36 27.89
N ALA A 81 5.82 -3.30 27.08
CA ALA A 81 6.01 -1.93 27.56
C ALA A 81 4.85 -1.47 28.44
N LEU A 82 3.60 -1.73 28.03
CA LEU A 82 2.41 -1.40 28.80
C LEU A 82 2.34 -2.15 30.14
N LYS A 83 2.70 -3.43 30.17
CA LYS A 83 2.78 -4.21 31.42
C LYS A 83 3.82 -3.64 32.38
N LYS A 84 5.01 -3.26 31.88
CA LYS A 84 6.05 -2.62 32.70
C LYS A 84 5.58 -1.28 33.27
N LEU A 85 4.96 -0.43 32.44
CA LEU A 85 4.41 0.85 32.86
C LEU A 85 3.34 0.68 33.94
N ARG A 86 2.41 -0.25 33.75
CA ARG A 86 1.35 -0.55 34.74
C ARG A 86 1.91 -1.05 36.07
N LYS A 87 2.96 -1.88 36.04
CA LYS A 87 3.63 -2.36 37.26
C LYS A 87 4.32 -1.21 38.02
N PHE A 88 4.89 -0.25 37.29
CA PHE A 88 5.50 0.94 37.88
C PHE A 88 4.47 1.88 38.53
N ILE A 89 3.29 2.06 37.90
CA ILE A 89 2.21 2.89 38.46
C ILE A 89 1.56 2.27 39.71
N ASN A 90 1.50 0.93 39.77
CA ASN A 90 0.89 0.19 40.90
C ASN A 90 1.89 -0.17 42.02
N SER A 91 3.16 0.25 41.92
CA SER A 91 4.19 0.06 42.94
C SER A 91 4.42 1.35 43.71
#